data_AF-A0A845RKG3-F1
#
_entry.id   AF-A0A845RKG3-F1
#
_cell.length_a   1.000
_cell.length_b   1.000
_cell.length_c   1.000
_cell.angle_alpha   90.00
_cell.angle_beta   90.00
_cell.angle_gamma   90.00
#
_symmetry.space_group_name_H-M   'P 1'
#
loop_
_entity.id
_entity.type
_entity.pdbx_description
1 polymer ?
#
loop_
_entity_poly.entity_id
_entity_poly.type
_entity_poly.pdbx_seq_one_letter_code
_entity_poly.pdbx_strand_id
1 'polypeptide(L)'
;MKGHERTTILLARHGECRGNVEGLFRGRVDFPLNERGLRQAAELGSALRPYSPEAVMTSPLLRAKDTARAIAGACSIRVEEDEGFNNISLGIWEGQPKTEIAERYPGQWKIWLENPERLAVEGAES
;
A
#
# COMPACT_ATOMS: atom_id res chain seq x y z
N MET A 1 32.48 9.89 22.79
CA MET A 1 31.70 8.74 22.30
C MET A 1 30.68 9.29 21.31
N LYS A 2 30.79 9.00 20.01
CA LYS A 2 29.75 9.38 19.05
C LYS A 2 28.59 8.41 19.27
N GLY A 3 27.52 8.86 19.90
CA GLY A 3 26.29 8.06 20.01
C GLY A 3 25.80 7.74 18.60
N HIS A 4 25.43 6.49 18.35
CA HIS A 4 24.80 6.14 17.08
C HIS A 4 23.46 6.88 16.98
N GLU A 5 23.30 7.72 15.97
CA GLU A 5 22.00 8.30 15.64
C GLU A 5 21.03 7.16 15.31
N ARG A 6 19.88 7.16 15.97
CA ARG A 6 18.83 6.15 15.80
C ARG A 6 17.77 6.71 14.87
N THR A 7 17.45 5.98 13.82
CA THR A 7 16.31 6.28 12.94
C THR A 7 15.09 5.48 13.40
N THR A 8 13.96 6.16 13.59
CA THR A 8 12.66 5.52 13.83
C THR A 8 11.89 5.46 12.53
N ILE A 9 11.45 4.27 12.14
CA ILE A 9 10.65 4.05 10.93
C ILE A 9 9.21 3.81 11.35
N LEU A 10 8.30 4.65 10.85
CA LEU A 10 6.85 4.51 11.04
C LEU A 10 6.26 3.90 9.77
N LEU A 11 5.69 2.71 9.87
CA LEU A 11 5.09 2.01 8.73
C LEU A 11 3.57 2.23 8.72
N ALA A 12 3.07 2.72 7.60
CA ALA A 12 1.64 2.95 7.37
C ALA A 12 1.18 2.23 6.11
N ARG A 13 -0.02 1.65 6.17
CA ARG A 13 -0.74 1.18 4.98
C ARG A 13 -1.65 2.29 4.48
N HIS A 14 -1.82 2.38 3.16
CA HIS A 14 -2.77 3.29 2.54
C HIS A 14 -4.20 3.11 3.10
N GLY A 15 -4.99 4.18 3.11
CA GLY A 15 -6.41 4.14 3.47
C GLY A 15 -7.25 3.26 2.53
N GLU A 16 -8.50 3.01 2.90
CA GLU A 16 -9.42 2.20 2.09
C GLU A 16 -9.67 2.77 0.68
N CYS A 17 -9.68 1.91 -0.32
CA CYS A 17 -10.05 2.22 -1.71
C CYS A 17 -11.10 1.22 -2.22
N ARG A 18 -11.66 1.47 -3.41
CA ARG A 18 -12.64 0.56 -4.05
C ARG A 18 -12.14 -0.90 -4.12
N GLY A 19 -10.88 -1.10 -4.53
CA GLY A 19 -10.30 -2.44 -4.61
C GLY A 19 -10.10 -3.13 -3.26
N ASN A 20 -10.22 -2.44 -2.12
CA ASN A 20 -10.35 -3.09 -0.81
C ASN A 20 -11.76 -3.64 -0.62
N VAL A 21 -12.77 -2.79 -0.83
CA VAL A 21 -14.19 -3.09 -0.59
C VAL A 21 -14.68 -4.21 -1.50
N GLU A 22 -14.33 -4.16 -2.78
CA GLU A 22 -14.72 -5.14 -3.79
C GLU A 22 -13.87 -6.43 -3.75
N GLY A 23 -12.87 -6.51 -2.87
CA GLY A 23 -12.03 -7.70 -2.75
C GLY A 23 -11.18 -7.97 -3.99
N LEU A 24 -10.73 -6.92 -4.69
CA LEU A 24 -9.92 -7.05 -5.90
C LEU A 24 -8.44 -7.30 -5.59
N PHE A 25 -7.78 -7.99 -6.49
CA PHE A 25 -6.32 -7.97 -6.58
C PHE A 25 -5.87 -6.60 -7.10
N ARG A 26 -5.38 -5.76 -6.19
CA ARG A 26 -5.05 -4.38 -6.57
C ARG A 26 -3.78 -4.26 -7.39
N GLY A 27 -2.74 -5.04 -7.05
CA GLY A 27 -1.42 -4.94 -7.68
C GLY A 27 -0.99 -3.48 -7.82
N ARG A 28 -0.60 -3.09 -9.03
CA ARG A 28 -0.26 -1.70 -9.38
C ARG A 28 -1.39 -0.91 -10.05
N VAL A 29 -2.58 -1.49 -10.19
CA VAL A 29 -3.78 -0.73 -10.63
C VAL A 29 -4.10 0.38 -9.65
N ASP A 30 -4.35 1.57 -10.18
CA ASP A 30 -4.69 2.74 -9.39
C ASP A 30 -6.16 2.73 -8.98
N PHE A 31 -6.37 2.60 -7.67
CA PHE A 31 -7.65 2.80 -7.01
C PHE A 31 -7.49 3.97 -6.04
N PRO A 32 -8.09 5.14 -6.31
CA PRO A 32 -8.08 6.26 -5.38
C PRO A 32 -8.71 5.89 -4.04
N LEU A 33 -8.36 6.62 -2.98
CA LEU A 33 -9.03 6.46 -1.69
C LEU A 33 -10.53 6.77 -1.84
N ASN A 34 -11.37 5.99 -1.16
CA ASN A 34 -12.77 6.33 -1.02
C ASN A 34 -12.96 7.31 0.17
N GLU A 35 -14.18 7.75 0.42
CA GLU A 35 -14.45 8.69 1.53
C GLU A 35 -13.98 8.17 2.89
N ARG A 36 -14.12 6.85 3.14
CA ARG A 36 -13.63 6.22 4.36
C ARG A 36 -12.10 6.25 4.42
N GLY A 37 -11.42 5.96 3.31
CA GLY A 37 -9.97 6.03 3.19
C GLY A 37 -9.41 7.43 3.42
N LEU A 38 -10.08 8.46 2.90
CA LEU A 38 -9.70 9.86 3.14
C LEU A 38 -9.81 10.23 4.63
N ARG A 39 -10.87 9.79 5.32
CA ARG A 39 -11.00 9.99 6.77
C ARG A 39 -9.91 9.25 7.55
N GLN A 40 -9.65 7.99 7.20
CA GLN A 40 -8.58 7.19 7.79
C GLN A 40 -7.21 7.86 7.63
N ALA A 41 -6.92 8.41 6.45
CA ALA A 41 -5.66 9.11 6.18
C ALA A 41 -5.51 10.39 7.04
N ALA A 42 -6.58 11.16 7.21
CA ALA A 42 -6.58 12.35 8.06
C ALA A 42 -6.41 12.02 9.56
N GLU A 43 -7.10 10.99 10.04
CA GLU A 43 -6.96 10.48 11.41
C GLU A 43 -5.54 9.97 11.66
N LEU A 44 -4.98 9.22 10.71
CA LEU A 44 -3.60 8.74 10.78
C LEU A 44 -2.61 9.90 10.85
N GLY A 45 -2.73 10.91 9.99
CA GLY A 45 -1.88 12.10 10.04
C GLY A 45 -1.90 12.78 11.41
N SER A 46 -3.10 12.87 12.02
CA SER A 46 -3.25 13.43 13.37
C SER A 46 -2.59 12.56 14.45
N ALA A 47 -2.74 11.23 14.33
CA ALA A 47 -2.14 10.28 15.26
C ALA A 47 -0.60 10.22 15.16
N LEU A 48 -0.02 10.53 14.00
CA LEU A 48 1.42 10.51 13.79
C LEU A 48 2.13 11.81 14.19
N ARG A 49 1.42 12.93 14.35
CA ARG A 49 2.02 14.22 14.79
C ARG A 49 2.92 14.12 16.03
N PRO A 50 2.53 13.44 17.12
CA PRO A 50 3.37 13.38 18.33
C PRO A 50 4.73 12.70 18.12
N TYR A 51 4.86 11.87 17.08
CA TYR A 51 6.12 11.21 16.74
C TYR A 51 7.09 12.10 15.98
N SER A 52 6.66 13.31 15.57
CA SER A 52 7.46 14.30 14.87
C SER A 52 8.24 13.72 13.67
N PRO A 53 7.58 13.03 12.73
CA PRO A 53 8.26 12.51 11.54
C PRO A 53 8.87 13.66 10.73
N GLU A 54 10.05 13.42 10.17
CA GLU A 54 10.80 14.43 9.40
C GLU A 54 10.55 14.34 7.89
N ALA A 55 10.11 13.18 7.40
CA ALA A 55 9.77 12.93 6.01
C ALA A 55 8.72 11.82 5.89
N VAL A 56 7.99 11.81 4.77
CA VAL A 56 7.14 10.69 4.35
C VAL A 56 7.64 10.16 3.02
N MET A 57 7.98 8.88 2.96
CA MET A 57 8.21 8.17 1.71
C MET A 57 6.96 7.39 1.33
N THR A 58 6.64 7.35 0.05
CA THR A 58 5.42 6.68 -0.43
C THR A 58 5.63 6.01 -1.77
N SER A 59 4.78 5.03 -2.06
CA SER A 59 4.70 4.46 -3.40
C SER A 59 4.05 5.42 -4.39
N PRO A 60 4.27 5.25 -5.70
CA PRO A 60 3.69 6.13 -6.71
C PRO A 60 2.17 5.99 -6.85
N LEU A 61 1.55 4.97 -6.23
CA LEU A 61 0.12 4.66 -6.38
C LEU A 61 -0.75 5.68 -5.65
N LEU A 62 -1.83 6.14 -6.28
CA LEU A 62 -2.68 7.23 -5.79
C LEU A 62 -3.15 7.03 -4.34
N ARG A 63 -3.60 5.83 -3.99
CA ARG A 63 -4.00 5.48 -2.61
C ARG A 63 -2.92 5.73 -1.57
N ALA A 64 -1.67 5.41 -1.89
CA ALA A 64 -0.53 5.62 -1.00
C ALA A 64 -0.17 7.11 -0.97
N LYS A 65 -0.14 7.78 -2.12
CA LYS A 65 0.12 9.23 -2.22
C LYS A 65 -0.88 10.07 -1.45
N ASP A 66 -2.17 9.79 -1.56
CA ASP A 66 -3.20 10.55 -0.86
C ASP A 66 -3.12 10.34 0.66
N THR A 67 -2.78 9.11 1.09
CA THR A 67 -2.50 8.83 2.50
C THR A 67 -1.28 9.61 2.98
N ALA A 68 -0.18 9.58 2.22
CA ALA A 68 1.06 10.28 2.53
C ALA A 68 0.87 11.80 2.57
N ARG A 69 0.09 12.38 1.64
CA ARG A 69 -0.26 13.80 1.63
C ARG A 69 -1.03 14.24 2.87
N ALA A 70 -1.95 13.41 3.36
CA ALA A 70 -2.66 13.71 4.61
C ALA A 70 -1.70 13.75 5.82
N ILE A 71 -0.78 12.79 5.91
CA ILE A 71 0.26 12.76 6.96
C ILE A 71 1.19 13.98 6.84
N ALA A 72 1.67 14.25 5.63
CA ALA A 72 2.57 15.36 5.35
C ALA A 72 1.93 16.72 5.65
N GLY A 73 0.66 16.91 5.28
CA GLY A 73 -0.09 18.11 5.61
C GLY A 73 -0.30 18.27 7.12
N ALA A 74 -0.57 17.18 7.84
CA ALA A 74 -0.67 17.23 9.29
C ALA A 74 0.67 17.58 9.94
N CYS A 75 1.78 16.99 9.50
CA CYS A 75 3.10 17.18 10.12
C CYS A 75 3.90 18.36 9.53
N SER A 76 3.40 19.02 8.48
CA SER A 76 4.11 20.09 7.74
C SER A 76 5.47 19.64 7.18
N ILE A 77 5.50 18.45 6.57
CA ILE A 77 6.71 17.82 6.02
C ILE A 77 6.56 17.49 4.54
N ARG A 78 7.68 17.14 3.88
CA ARG A 78 7.71 16.75 2.47
C ARG A 78 7.27 15.30 2.26
N VAL A 79 6.69 15.05 1.08
CA VAL A 79 6.43 13.70 0.56
C VAL A 79 7.45 13.39 -0.52
N GLU A 80 8.07 12.23 -0.46
CA GLU A 80 8.94 11.70 -1.50
C GLU A 80 8.33 10.41 -2.06
N GLU A 81 8.17 10.37 -3.38
CA GLU A 81 7.74 9.16 -4.09
C GLU A 81 8.97 8.29 -4.37
N ASP A 82 8.85 6.99 -4.13
CA ASP A 82 9.91 6.01 -4.42
C ASP A 82 9.27 4.71 -4.92
N GLU A 83 9.69 4.29 -6.12
CA GLU A 83 9.24 3.05 -6.78
C GLU A 83 9.57 1.80 -5.95
N GLY A 84 10.58 1.85 -5.08
CA GLY A 84 10.90 0.77 -4.15
C GLY A 84 9.79 0.47 -3.13
N PHE A 85 8.85 1.40 -2.91
CA PHE A 85 7.66 1.19 -2.07
C PHE A 85 6.41 0.76 -2.87
N ASN A 86 6.53 0.53 -4.18
CA ASN A 86 5.40 0.07 -4.98
C ASN A 86 4.82 -1.24 -4.45
N ASN A 87 3.53 -1.45 -4.71
CA ASN A 87 2.93 -2.74 -4.43
C ASN A 87 3.44 -3.76 -5.46
N ILE A 88 3.49 -5.03 -5.07
CA ILE A 88 3.86 -6.11 -5.98
C ILE A 88 2.97 -6.07 -7.23
N SER A 89 3.59 -6.12 -8.41
CA SER A 89 2.86 -6.35 -9.66
C SER A 89 2.31 -7.77 -9.64
N LEU A 90 1.00 -7.92 -9.85
CA LEU A 90 0.32 -9.22 -9.89
C LEU A 90 -0.11 -9.60 -11.32
N GLY A 91 0.40 -8.88 -12.32
CA GLY A 91 0.19 -9.19 -13.73
C GLY A 91 -1.28 -9.39 -14.09
N ILE A 92 -1.59 -10.54 -14.69
CA ILE A 92 -2.96 -10.85 -15.16
C ILE A 92 -4.02 -10.94 -14.04
N TRP A 93 -3.62 -10.97 -12.76
CA TRP A 93 -4.58 -10.96 -11.65
C TRP A 93 -5.06 -9.56 -11.29
N GLU A 94 -4.37 -8.51 -11.71
CA GLU A 94 -4.70 -7.16 -11.29
C GLU A 94 -6.09 -6.70 -11.78
N GLY A 95 -6.82 -6.03 -10.89
CA GLY A 95 -8.20 -5.59 -11.11
C GLY A 95 -9.25 -6.70 -11.00
N GLN A 96 -8.86 -7.97 -10.94
CA GLN A 96 -9.80 -9.10 -10.89
C GLN A 96 -10.31 -9.34 -9.46
N PRO A 97 -11.58 -9.76 -9.29
CA PRO A 97 -12.09 -10.23 -8.02
C PRO A 97 -11.32 -11.47 -7.54
N LYS A 98 -10.95 -11.50 -6.26
CA LYS A 98 -10.28 -12.67 -5.67
C LYS A 98 -11.09 -13.96 -5.81
N THR A 99 -12.42 -13.87 -5.78
CA THR A 99 -13.32 -15.00 -5.96
C THR A 99 -13.19 -15.60 -7.36
N GLU A 100 -13.16 -14.76 -8.40
CA GLU A 100 -12.97 -15.22 -9.78
C GLU A 100 -11.59 -15.83 -10.00
N ILE A 101 -10.54 -15.26 -9.38
CA ILE A 101 -9.20 -15.86 -9.41
C ILE A 101 -9.18 -17.23 -8.72
N ALA A 102 -9.83 -17.36 -7.57
CA ALA A 102 -9.93 -18.61 -6.83
C ALA A 102 -10.63 -19.72 -7.66
N GLU A 103 -11.67 -19.35 -8.40
CA GLU A 103 -12.42 -20.26 -9.28
C GLU A 103 -11.64 -20.61 -10.55
N ARG A 104 -11.02 -19.63 -11.21
CA ARG A 104 -10.32 -19.83 -12.49
C ARG A 104 -8.95 -20.48 -12.31
N TYR A 105 -8.26 -20.21 -11.20
CA TYR A 105 -6.88 -20.65 -10.95
C TYR A 105 -6.73 -21.34 -9.58
N PRO A 106 -7.48 -22.42 -9.27
CA PRO A 106 -7.53 -23.00 -7.92
C PRO A 106 -6.16 -23.47 -7.41
N GLY A 107 -5.28 -23.96 -8.29
CA GLY A 107 -3.92 -24.37 -7.92
C GLY A 107 -3.03 -23.19 -7.52
N GLN A 108 -3.01 -22.13 -8.33
CA GLN A 108 -2.26 -20.90 -8.01
C GLN A 108 -2.86 -20.18 -6.81
N TRP A 109 -4.19 -20.19 -6.66
CA TRP A 109 -4.88 -19.65 -5.49
C TRP A 109 -4.45 -20.35 -4.20
N LYS A 110 -4.32 -21.67 -4.21
CA LYS A 110 -3.77 -22.42 -3.07
C LYS A 110 -2.34 -21.98 -2.75
N ILE A 111 -1.49 -21.82 -3.77
CA ILE A 111 -0.12 -21.30 -3.58
C ILE A 111 -0.15 -19.90 -3.00
N TRP A 112 -1.00 -19.00 -3.50
CA TRP A 112 -1.16 -17.64 -2.96
C TRP A 112 -1.53 -17.62 -1.48
N LEU A 113 -2.37 -18.55 -1.02
CA LEU A 113 -2.78 -18.64 0.39
C LEU A 113 -1.73 -19.28 1.29
N GLU A 114 -1.00 -20.28 0.80
CA GLU A 114 -0.16 -21.15 1.64
C GLU A 114 1.34 -20.88 1.48
N ASN A 115 1.79 -20.51 0.27
CA ASN A 115 3.20 -20.34 -0.11
C ASN A 115 3.36 -19.19 -1.14
N PRO A 116 2.94 -17.95 -0.82
CA PRO A 116 2.87 -16.86 -1.80
C PRO A 116 4.22 -16.52 -2.45
N GLU A 117 5.35 -16.78 -1.78
CA GLU A 117 6.70 -16.62 -2.30
C GLU A 117 7.04 -17.56 -3.47
N ARG A 118 6.23 -18.61 -3.67
CA ARG A 118 6.36 -19.56 -4.79
C ARG A 118 5.38 -19.28 -5.92
N LEU A 119 4.55 -18.26 -5.78
CA LEU A 119 3.54 -17.94 -6.78
C LEU A 119 4.23 -17.44 -8.06
N ALA A 120 3.94 -18.10 -9.17
CA ALA A 120 4.27 -17.61 -10.51
C ALA A 120 2.97 -17.26 -11.24
N VAL A 121 2.82 -15.98 -11.58
CA VAL A 121 1.71 -15.45 -12.37
C VAL A 121 2.29 -14.69 -13.56
N GLU A 122 1.66 -14.85 -14.73
CA GLU A 122 2.10 -14.18 -15.94
C GLU A 122 2.10 -12.65 -15.76
N GLY A 123 3.26 -12.02 -16.01
CA GLY A 123 3.45 -10.58 -15.87
C GLY A 123 3.55 -10.07 -14.42
N ALA A 124 3.57 -10.97 -13.43
CA ALA A 124 3.78 -10.61 -12.03
C ALA A 124 5.27 -10.48 -11.69
N GLU A 125 5.56 -9.71 -10.63
CA GLU A 125 6.88 -9.67 -10.00
C GLU A 125 7.11 -10.89 -9.10
N SER A 126 8.39 -11.23 -8.87
CA SER A 126 8.85 -12.38 -8.07
C SER A 126 9.82 -11.96 -6.98
#